data_AF-A0A6P7HG77-F1
#
_entry.id   AF-A0A6P7HG77-F1
#
_cell.length_a   1.000
_cell.length_b   1.000
_cell.length_c   1.000
_cell.angle_alpha   90.00
_cell.angle_beta   90.00
_cell.angle_gamma   90.00
#
_symmetry.space_group_name_H-M   'P 1'
#
loop_
_entity.id
_entity.type
_entity.pdbx_description
1 polymer ?
#
loop_
_entity_poly.entity_id
_entity_poly.type
_entity_poly.pdbx_seq_one_letter_code
_entity_poly.pdbx_strand_id
1 'polypeptide(L)'
;MARGKPTDPKVREIIIHQYHKGKTMREISSELTVATTTVFNIIKKYGETDSIDVRGKSSGLPKAVSQRSVTHLIKICKSGRRNTLREVTARLNRETGMNGSRECCCKYIHKSGFSFYK
;
A
#
# COMPACT_ATOMS: atom_id res chain seq x y z
N MET A 1 -25.96 0.99 -2.50
CA MET A 1 -24.50 1.02 -2.25
C MET A 1 -24.10 -0.22 -1.48
N ALA A 2 -23.06 -0.95 -1.88
CA ALA A 2 -22.60 -2.14 -1.16
C ALA A 2 -21.77 -1.77 0.08
N ARG A 3 -21.99 -2.46 1.20
CA ARG A 3 -21.27 -2.22 2.46
C ARG A 3 -19.74 -2.34 2.25
N GLY A 4 -19.00 -1.35 2.73
CA GLY A 4 -17.53 -1.33 2.67
C GLY A 4 -16.92 -0.88 1.33
N LYS A 5 -17.73 -0.54 0.31
CA LYS A 5 -17.23 0.08 -0.92
C LYS A 5 -17.34 1.60 -0.83
N PRO A 6 -16.37 2.35 -1.37
CA PRO A 6 -16.46 3.80 -1.48
C PRO A 6 -17.60 4.21 -2.43
N THR A 7 -18.11 5.43 -2.24
CA THR A 7 -19.08 6.05 -3.13
C THR A 7 -18.49 6.24 -4.52
N ASP A 8 -19.32 6.09 -5.55
CA ASP A 8 -18.92 6.29 -6.94
C ASP A 8 -18.23 7.65 -7.13
N PRO A 9 -17.11 7.73 -7.89
CA PRO A 9 -16.41 8.98 -8.14
C PRO A 9 -17.31 10.09 -8.70
N LYS A 10 -18.23 9.76 -9.62
CA LYS A 10 -19.12 10.75 -10.23
C LYS A 10 -20.08 11.34 -9.21
N VAL A 11 -20.57 10.52 -8.28
CA VAL A 11 -21.46 10.99 -7.21
C VAL A 11 -20.70 11.94 -6.26
N ARG A 12 -19.42 11.67 -5.98
CA ARG A 12 -18.58 12.57 -5.16
C ARG A 12 -18.35 13.92 -5.84
N GLU A 13 -18.08 13.91 -7.15
CA GLU A 13 -17.95 15.15 -7.95
C GLU A 13 -19.23 15.97 -7.93
N ILE A 14 -20.40 15.32 -8.13
CA ILE A 14 -21.69 16.00 -8.11
C ILE A 14 -21.97 16.62 -6.74
N ILE A 15 -21.67 15.91 -5.64
CA ILE A 15 -21.81 16.42 -4.28
C ILE A 15 -20.99 17.71 -4.09
N ILE A 16 -19.73 17.71 -4.52
CA ILE A 16 -18.83 18.86 -4.37
C ILE A 16 -19.29 20.02 -5.27
N HIS A 17 -19.72 19.72 -6.50
CA HIS A 17 -20.26 20.72 -7.41
C HIS A 17 -21.53 21.38 -6.86
N GLN A 18 -22.44 20.61 -6.26
CA GLN A 18 -23.64 21.16 -5.62
C GLN A 18 -23.32 21.95 -4.35
N TYR A 19 -22.31 21.54 -3.59
CA TYR A 19 -21.81 22.29 -2.44
C TYR A 19 -21.25 23.65 -2.85
N HIS A 20 -20.46 23.72 -3.92
CA HIS A 20 -19.97 24.98 -4.49
C HIS A 20 -21.08 25.90 -5.01
N LYS A 21 -22.23 25.34 -5.39
CA LYS A 21 -23.45 26.11 -5.73
C LYS A 21 -24.20 26.65 -4.51
N GLY A 22 -23.73 26.40 -3.29
CA GLY A 22 -24.33 26.88 -2.05
C GLY A 22 -25.52 26.05 -1.56
N LYS A 23 -25.77 24.85 -2.11
CA LYS A 23 -26.84 23.96 -1.61
C LYS A 23 -26.49 23.42 -0.24
N THR A 24 -27.50 23.25 0.61
CA THR A 24 -27.33 22.64 1.93
C THR A 24 -27.10 21.13 1.82
N MET A 25 -26.41 20.55 2.80
CA MET A 25 -26.13 19.10 2.82
C MET A 25 -27.41 18.24 2.81
N ARG A 26 -28.52 18.75 3.37
CA ARG A 26 -29.82 18.06 3.38
C ARG A 26 -30.47 18.04 2.01
N GLU A 27 -30.37 19.11 1.24
CA GLU A 27 -30.86 19.18 -0.14
C GLU A 27 -30.06 18.22 -1.04
N ILE A 28 -28.72 18.26 -0.94
CA ILE A 28 -27.82 17.37 -1.70
C ILE A 28 -28.12 15.89 -1.39
N SER A 29 -28.32 15.57 -0.11
CA SER A 29 -28.68 14.23 0.38
C SER A 29 -29.99 13.73 -0.24
N SER A 30 -31.00 14.59 -0.28
CA SER A 30 -32.33 14.27 -0.82
C SER A 30 -32.30 14.11 -2.35
N GLU A 31 -31.59 14.99 -3.06
CA GLU A 31 -31.45 14.95 -4.52
C GLU A 31 -30.70 13.71 -5.01
N LEU A 32 -29.60 13.35 -4.32
CA LEU A 32 -28.73 12.25 -4.73
C LEU A 32 -29.10 10.91 -4.09
N THR A 33 -30.08 10.88 -3.19
CA THR A 33 -30.45 9.70 -2.39
C THR A 33 -29.24 9.10 -1.68
N VAL A 34 -28.37 9.97 -1.14
CA VAL A 34 -27.15 9.60 -0.40
C VAL A 34 -27.34 9.99 1.06
N ALA A 35 -26.92 9.15 1.99
CA ALA A 35 -27.02 9.47 3.41
C ALA A 35 -26.33 10.80 3.75
N THR A 36 -26.98 11.63 4.56
CA THR A 36 -26.48 12.96 4.95
C THR A 36 -25.10 12.89 5.62
N THR A 37 -24.83 11.82 6.38
CA THR A 37 -23.52 11.56 6.99
C THR A 37 -22.42 11.32 5.94
N THR A 38 -22.75 10.65 4.84
CA THR A 38 -21.83 10.43 3.72
C THR A 38 -21.53 11.74 3.00
N VAL A 39 -22.53 12.58 2.75
CA VAL A 39 -22.36 13.92 2.17
C VAL A 39 -21.44 14.78 3.05
N PHE A 40 -21.72 14.82 4.36
CA PHE A 40 -20.89 15.54 5.33
C PHE A 40 -19.43 15.06 5.31
N ASN A 41 -19.19 13.74 5.36
CA ASN A 41 -17.84 13.19 5.34
C ASN A 41 -17.07 13.52 4.05
N ILE A 42 -17.76 13.55 2.90
CA ILE A 42 -17.14 13.93 1.62
C ILE A 42 -16.76 15.41 1.63
N ILE A 43 -17.66 16.31 2.03
CA ILE A 43 -17.39 17.75 2.09
C ILE A 43 -16.27 18.07 3.09
N LYS A 44 -16.33 17.46 4.30
CA LYS A 44 -15.29 17.62 5.31
C LYS A 44 -13.92 17.20 4.77
N LYS A 45 -13.85 16.03 4.15
CA LYS A 45 -12.60 15.53 3.56
C LYS A 45 -12.10 16.42 2.42
N TYR A 46 -13.01 16.92 1.58
CA TYR A 46 -12.66 17.85 0.52
C TYR A 46 -12.03 19.12 1.11
N GLY A 47 -12.60 19.70 2.16
CA GLY A 47 -12.01 20.85 2.85
C GLY A 47 -10.65 20.59 3.52
N GLU A 48 -10.33 19.35 3.87
CA GLU A 48 -9.03 18.97 4.46
C GLU A 48 -7.95 18.66 3.42
N THR A 49 -8.33 18.16 2.25
CA THR A 49 -7.38 17.56 1.29
C THR A 49 -7.45 18.15 -0.12
N ASP A 50 -8.42 19.00 -0.42
CA ASP A 50 -8.81 19.49 -1.74
C ASP A 50 -8.95 18.37 -2.80
N SER A 51 -9.15 17.14 -2.34
CA SER A 51 -9.21 15.95 -3.18
C SER A 51 -10.57 15.30 -3.11
N ILE A 52 -11.12 15.01 -4.30
CA ILE A 52 -12.36 14.27 -4.48
C ILE A 52 -12.11 12.77 -4.26
N ASP A 53 -10.86 12.32 -4.39
CA ASP A 53 -10.55 10.90 -4.43
C ASP A 53 -10.62 10.22 -3.05
N VAL A 54 -10.91 8.92 -3.01
CA VAL A 54 -10.90 8.15 -1.77
C VAL A 54 -9.46 7.72 -1.51
N ARG A 55 -9.07 7.68 -0.23
CA ARG A 55 -7.77 7.13 0.14
C ARG A 55 -7.73 5.68 -0.34
N GLY A 56 -6.71 5.33 -1.12
CA GLY A 56 -6.50 3.96 -1.58
C GLY A 56 -6.38 2.97 -0.41
N LYS A 57 -6.44 1.68 -0.73
CA LYS A 57 -6.20 0.63 0.28
C LYS A 57 -4.86 0.89 0.97
N SER A 58 -4.83 0.78 2.30
CA SER A 58 -3.57 0.83 3.05
C SER A 58 -2.64 -0.25 2.51
N SER A 59 -1.37 0.11 2.27
CA SER A 59 -0.33 -0.83 1.85
C SER A 59 0.08 -1.82 2.95
N GLY A 60 -0.55 -1.75 4.12
CA GLY A 60 -0.22 -2.53 5.29
C GLY A 60 1.04 -2.02 6.00
N LEU A 61 1.48 -2.79 7.00
CA LEU A 61 2.71 -2.50 7.76
C LEU A 61 3.94 -2.63 6.83
N PRO A 62 4.95 -1.75 6.96
CA PRO A 62 6.22 -1.94 6.26
C PRO A 62 6.83 -3.31 6.58
N LYS A 63 7.53 -3.88 5.60
CA LYS A 63 8.16 -5.20 5.74
C LYS A 63 9.31 -5.14 6.74
N ALA A 64 9.47 -6.21 7.52
CA ALA A 64 10.59 -6.35 8.44
C ALA A 64 11.97 -6.32 7.75
N VAL A 65 12.06 -6.79 6.51
CA VAL A 65 13.31 -6.77 5.73
C VAL A 65 13.40 -5.50 4.91
N SER A 66 14.43 -4.70 5.17
CA SER A 66 14.70 -3.47 4.44
C SER A 66 15.09 -3.75 2.98
N GLN A 67 14.77 -2.81 2.09
CA GLN A 67 15.18 -2.92 0.68
C GLN A 67 16.71 -2.96 0.53
N ARG A 68 17.45 -2.29 1.42
CA ARG A 68 18.93 -2.31 1.43
C ARG A 68 19.47 -3.72 1.68
N SER A 69 18.89 -4.44 2.64
CA SER A 69 19.23 -5.83 2.94
C SER A 69 18.98 -6.75 1.75
N VAL A 70 17.85 -6.56 1.04
CA VAL A 70 17.54 -7.33 -0.17
C VAL A 70 18.56 -7.05 -1.28
N THR A 71 18.92 -5.79 -1.51
CA THR A 71 19.94 -5.42 -2.49
C THR A 71 21.30 -6.04 -2.15
N HIS A 72 21.68 -6.07 -0.86
CA HIS A 72 22.91 -6.73 -0.43
C HIS A 72 22.87 -8.23 -0.68
N LEU A 73 21.76 -8.89 -0.33
CA LEU A 73 21.54 -10.31 -0.58
C LEU A 73 21.73 -10.66 -2.07
N ILE A 74 21.19 -9.85 -2.97
CA ILE A 74 21.35 -10.04 -4.42
C ILE A 74 22.82 -9.88 -4.84
N LYS A 75 23.57 -8.92 -4.27
CA LYS A 75 25.01 -8.75 -4.55
C LYS A 75 25.82 -9.98 -4.11
N ILE A 76 25.51 -10.55 -2.95
CA ILE A 76 26.15 -11.79 -2.47
C ILE A 76 25.85 -12.95 -3.44
N CYS A 77 24.59 -13.11 -3.87
CA CYS A 77 24.21 -14.15 -4.82
C CYS A 77 24.91 -13.98 -6.19
N LYS A 78 25.07 -12.74 -6.66
CA LYS A 78 25.76 -12.45 -7.93
C LYS A 78 27.27 -12.72 -7.86
N SER A 79 27.90 -12.39 -6.74
CA SER A 79 29.35 -12.62 -6.54
C SER A 79 29.70 -14.09 -6.27
N GLY A 80 28.78 -14.87 -5.71
CA GLY A 80 29.00 -16.28 -5.35
C GLY A 80 27.87 -17.21 -5.82
N ARG A 81 27.72 -17.39 -7.14
CA ARG A 81 26.66 -18.25 -7.73
C ARG A 81 26.73 -19.73 -7.32
N ARG A 82 27.89 -20.21 -6.85
CA ARG A 82 28.09 -21.59 -6.38
C ARG A 82 27.90 -21.75 -4.87
N ASN A 83 27.72 -20.65 -4.14
CA ASN A 83 27.57 -20.71 -2.69
C ASN A 83 26.25 -21.40 -2.35
N THR A 84 26.23 -22.10 -1.24
CA THR A 84 25.00 -22.67 -0.70
C THR A 84 24.14 -21.59 -0.05
N LEU A 85 22.84 -21.82 0.04
CA LEU A 85 21.92 -20.87 0.68
C LEU A 85 22.32 -20.57 2.14
N ARG A 86 22.85 -21.58 2.87
CA ARG A 86 23.35 -21.43 4.24
C ARG A 86 24.50 -20.44 4.33
N GLU A 87 25.45 -20.51 3.41
CA GLU A 87 26.60 -19.59 3.35
C GLU A 87 26.18 -18.17 3.01
N VAL A 88 25.24 -18.02 2.06
CA VAL A 88 24.68 -16.72 1.67
C VAL A 88 23.96 -16.07 2.85
N THR A 89 23.13 -16.82 3.59
CA THR A 89 22.44 -16.33 4.79
C THR A 89 23.43 -15.96 5.89
N ALA A 90 24.42 -16.82 6.16
CA ALA A 90 25.43 -16.55 7.18
C ALA A 90 26.25 -15.30 6.87
N ARG A 91 26.56 -15.07 5.59
CA ARG A 91 27.28 -13.87 5.13
C ARG A 91 26.41 -12.62 5.27
N LEU A 92 25.15 -12.67 4.83
CA LEU A 92 24.21 -11.56 4.96
C LEU A 92 24.03 -11.13 6.42
N ASN A 93 23.86 -12.11 7.31
CA ASN A 93 23.65 -11.84 8.74
C ASN A 93 24.89 -11.21 9.38
N ARG A 94 26.10 -11.66 9.01
CA ARG A 94 27.36 -11.03 9.45
C ARG A 94 27.51 -9.59 8.96
N GLU A 95 27.22 -9.33 7.69
CA GLU A 95 27.46 -8.02 7.06
C GLU A 95 26.37 -6.98 7.41
N THR A 96 25.14 -7.41 7.66
CA THR A 96 23.99 -6.52 7.86
C THR A 96 23.54 -6.48 9.32
N GLY A 97 24.11 -7.30 10.21
CA GLY A 97 23.73 -7.40 11.63
C GLY A 97 22.30 -7.90 11.86
N MET A 98 21.67 -8.43 10.82
CA MET A 98 20.29 -8.92 10.85
C MET A 98 20.26 -10.42 11.12
N ASN A 99 19.25 -10.90 11.83
CA ASN A 99 19.02 -12.34 12.05
C ASN A 99 17.97 -12.85 11.07
N GLY A 100 18.31 -12.90 9.78
CA GLY A 100 17.44 -13.45 8.75
C GLY A 100 17.43 -14.99 8.79
N SER A 101 16.24 -15.60 8.80
CA SER A 101 16.12 -17.06 8.61
C SER A 101 16.49 -17.47 7.18
N ARG A 102 16.82 -18.74 7.00
CA ARG A 102 17.14 -19.32 5.69
C ARG A 102 15.97 -19.18 4.72
N GLU A 103 14.75 -19.44 5.20
CA GLU A 103 13.50 -19.40 4.44
C GLU A 103 13.17 -17.98 4.01
N CYS A 104 13.42 -17.01 4.90
CA CYS A 104 13.26 -15.59 4.59
C CYS A 104 14.21 -15.19 3.44
N CYS A 105 15.49 -15.55 3.54
CA CYS A 105 16.47 -15.30 2.48
C CYS A 105 16.07 -15.98 1.17
N CYS A 106 15.69 -17.27 1.23
CA CYS A 106 15.25 -18.05 0.06
C CYS A 106 14.09 -17.38 -0.67
N LYS A 107 13.06 -16.95 0.07
CA LYS A 107 11.89 -16.24 -0.48
C LYS A 107 12.29 -14.98 -1.26
N TYR A 108 13.21 -14.18 -0.74
CA TYR A 108 13.67 -12.96 -1.42
C TYR A 108 14.59 -13.26 -2.61
N ILE A 109 15.42 -14.29 -2.51
CA ILE A 109 16.30 -14.78 -3.59
C ILE A 109 15.47 -15.28 -4.77
N HIS A 110 14.47 -16.12 -4.52
CA HIS A 110 13.54 -16.62 -5.54
C HIS A 110 12.73 -15.50 -6.18
N LYS A 111 12.23 -14.56 -5.37
CA LYS A 111 11.54 -13.37 -5.89
C LYS A 111 12.43 -12.51 -6.80
N SER A 112 13.75 -12.59 -6.60
CA SER A 112 14.74 -11.85 -7.40
C SER A 112 15.25 -12.65 -8.62
N GLY A 113 14.68 -13.83 -8.90
CA GLY A 113 15.01 -14.65 -10.08
C GLY A 113 16.11 -15.70 -9.88
N PHE A 114 16.60 -15.90 -8.65
CA PHE A 114 17.66 -16.88 -8.34
C PHE A 114 17.06 -18.20 -7.80
N SER A 115 16.17 -18.83 -8.57
CA SER A 115 15.43 -20.03 -8.14
C SER A 115 16.28 -21.31 -7.97
N PHE A 116 17.58 -21.26 -8.29
CA PHE A 116 18.49 -22.39 -8.14
C PHE A 116 18.95 -22.62 -6.69
N TYR A 117 18.80 -21.64 -5.81
CA TYR A 117 19.06 -21.83 -4.38
C TYR A 117 17.92 -22.66 -3.75
N LYS A 118 18.26 -23.78 -3.13
CA LYS A 118 17.34 -24.66 -2.39
C LYS A 118 17.59 -24.56 -0.89
#